data_AF-A0A355W789-F1
#
_entry.id   AF-A0A355W789-F1
#
_cell.length_a   1.000
_cell.length_b   1.000
_cell.length_c   1.000
_cell.angle_alpha   90.00
_cell.angle_beta   90.00
_cell.angle_gamma   90.00
#
_symmetry.space_group_name_H-M   'P 1'
#
loop_
_entity.id
_entity.type
_entity.pdbx_description
1 polymer ?
#
loop_
_entity_poly.entity_id
_entity_poly.type
_entity_poly.pdbx_seq_one_letter_code
_entity_poly.pdbx_strand_id
1 'polypeptide(L)'
;MQASGTEQDGRSIHTTKKCYECLGRLPLNAEICEFCKKKVGDVNKDGFAKKPVDWKAYILSVLSLAGLGLYIWWLFFKDSPSP
;
A
#
# COMPACT_ATOMS: atom_id res chain seq x y z
N MET A 1 -29.64 -25.78 7.34
CA MET A 1 -28.34 -25.38 7.92
C MET A 1 -27.43 -24.87 6.80
N GLN A 2 -27.31 -23.54 6.70
CA GLN A 2 -26.15 -22.73 6.32
C GLN A 2 -26.64 -21.38 5.79
N ALA A 3 -26.28 -20.35 6.55
CA ALA A 3 -26.42 -18.93 6.26
C ALA A 3 -25.27 -18.47 5.36
N SER A 4 -25.51 -17.53 4.46
CA SER A 4 -24.53 -16.49 4.13
C SER A 4 -25.22 -15.32 3.43
N GLY A 5 -24.99 -14.13 3.96
CA GLY A 5 -25.75 -12.91 3.69
C GLY A 5 -25.61 -12.37 2.27
N THR A 6 -26.70 -11.77 1.82
CA THR A 6 -26.74 -10.85 0.69
C THR A 6 -26.25 -9.48 1.15
N GLU A 7 -25.14 -8.99 0.59
CA GLU A 7 -24.74 -7.59 0.72
C GLU A 7 -24.67 -7.00 -0.70
N GLN A 8 -25.56 -6.03 -0.97
CA GLN A 8 -25.65 -5.28 -2.23
C GLN A 8 -25.19 -3.83 -2.01
N ASP A 9 -24.35 -3.30 -2.90
CA ASP A 9 -24.10 -1.86 -3.02
C ASP A 9 -23.65 -1.44 -4.45
N GLY A 10 -24.48 -0.64 -5.13
CA GLY A 10 -24.01 0.59 -5.82
C GLY A 10 -23.34 0.58 -7.21
N ARG A 11 -23.99 0.03 -8.26
CA ARG A 11 -23.92 0.43 -9.70
C ARG A 11 -22.64 1.12 -10.28
N SER A 12 -21.76 0.33 -10.91
CA SER A 12 -21.21 0.58 -12.26
C SER A 12 -20.73 -0.76 -12.88
N ILE A 13 -20.70 -0.89 -14.20
CA ILE A 13 -20.72 -2.14 -15.02
C ILE A 13 -19.43 -3.01 -14.92
N HIS A 14 -18.67 -2.94 -13.82
CA HIS A 14 -17.60 -3.87 -13.48
C HIS A 14 -17.83 -4.44 -12.07
N THR A 15 -18.71 -5.44 -11.96
CA THR A 15 -19.22 -6.04 -10.71
C THR A 15 -18.16 -6.61 -9.76
N THR A 16 -16.92 -6.83 -10.21
CA THR A 16 -15.88 -7.45 -9.40
C THR A 16 -14.52 -6.84 -9.69
N LYS A 17 -13.76 -6.56 -8.62
CA LYS A 17 -12.34 -6.16 -8.71
C LYS A 17 -11.44 -7.36 -8.53
N LYS A 18 -10.27 -7.32 -9.17
CA LYS A 18 -9.23 -8.35 -8.98
C LYS A 18 -8.25 -7.91 -7.91
N CYS A 19 -7.94 -8.80 -6.96
CA CYS A 19 -6.89 -8.56 -5.98
C CYS A 19 -5.53 -8.44 -6.68
N TYR A 20 -4.71 -7.46 -6.30
CA TYR A 20 -3.38 -7.25 -6.90
C TYR A 20 -2.39 -8.37 -6.57
N GLU A 21 -2.56 -9.07 -5.44
CA GLU A 21 -1.65 -10.14 -5.01
C GLU A 21 -2.05 -11.50 -5.59
N CYS A 22 -3.26 -11.94 -5.29
CA CYS A 22 -3.70 -13.31 -5.57
C CYS A 22 -4.57 -13.43 -6.82
N LEU A 23 -4.86 -12.32 -7.49
CA LEU A 23 -5.76 -12.25 -8.64
C LEU A 23 -7.17 -12.81 -8.35
N GLY A 24 -7.52 -12.95 -7.07
CA GLY A 24 -8.84 -13.35 -6.60
C GLY A 24 -9.89 -12.32 -7.00
N ARG A 25 -11.10 -12.79 -7.27
CA ARG A 25 -12.23 -11.94 -7.65
C ARG A 25 -12.96 -11.50 -6.38
N LEU A 26 -12.99 -10.20 -6.12
CA LEU A 26 -13.53 -9.60 -4.90
C LEU A 26 -14.66 -8.62 -5.23
N PRO A 27 -15.59 -8.38 -4.29
CA PRO A 27 -16.59 -7.33 -4.45
C PRO A 27 -15.93 -5.95 -4.44
N LEU A 28 -16.52 -4.99 -5.15
CA LEU A 28 -15.93 -3.67 -5.38
C LEU A 28 -15.63 -2.91 -4.09
N ASN A 29 -16.50 -3.08 -3.08
CA ASN A 29 -16.42 -2.43 -1.77
C ASN A 29 -15.53 -3.17 -0.76
N ALA A 30 -15.05 -4.40 -1.05
CA ALA A 30 -14.19 -5.11 -0.10
C ALA A 30 -12.84 -4.39 0.09
N GLU A 31 -12.56 -3.97 1.31
CA GLU A 31 -11.27 -3.37 1.71
C GLU A 31 -10.22 -4.43 2.08
N ILE A 32 -10.64 -5.69 2.25
CA ILE A 32 -9.80 -6.82 2.65
C ILE A 32 -10.07 -7.98 1.70
N CYS A 33 -9.00 -8.61 1.22
CA CYS A 33 -9.12 -9.81 0.41
C CYS A 33 -9.41 -11.05 1.25
N GLU A 34 -10.49 -11.77 0.98
CA GLU A 34 -10.83 -13.01 1.71
C GLU A 34 -9.84 -14.15 1.45
N PHE A 35 -9.18 -14.14 0.29
CA PHE A 35 -8.22 -15.18 -0.11
C PHE A 35 -6.83 -14.99 0.52
N CYS A 36 -6.26 -13.78 0.39
CA CYS A 36 -4.89 -13.51 0.86
C CYS A 36 -4.84 -12.66 2.13
N LYS A 37 -5.98 -12.21 2.66
CA LYS A 37 -6.12 -11.36 3.85
C LYS A 37 -5.33 -10.05 3.80
N LYS A 38 -4.89 -9.64 2.61
CA LYS A 38 -4.21 -8.36 2.38
C LYS A 38 -5.25 -7.25 2.22
N LYS A 39 -4.86 -6.06 2.70
CA LYS A 39 -5.64 -4.84 2.51
C LYS A 39 -5.61 -4.45 1.03
N VAL A 40 -6.79 -4.26 0.45
CA VAL A 40 -7.01 -3.93 -0.96
C VAL A 40 -7.77 -2.61 -1.03
N GLY A 41 -7.27 -1.67 -1.81
CA GLY A 41 -7.91 -0.36 -1.96
C GLY A 41 -9.08 -0.38 -2.96
N ASP A 42 -9.52 0.83 -3.31
CA ASP A 42 -10.53 1.06 -4.34
C ASP A 42 -10.10 0.50 -5.71
N VAL A 43 -11.07 0.32 -6.62
CA VAL A 43 -10.81 -0.21 -7.95
C VAL A 43 -10.08 0.83 -8.80
N ASN A 44 -8.94 0.47 -9.35
CA ASN A 44 -8.31 1.26 -10.41
C ASN A 44 -9.05 1.02 -11.73
N LYS A 45 -8.90 1.96 -12.67
CA LYS A 45 -9.52 1.92 -14.02
C LYS A 45 -9.20 0.64 -14.80
N ASP A 46 -8.12 -0.05 -14.45
CA ASP A 46 -7.67 -1.32 -15.04
C ASP A 46 -8.37 -2.56 -14.46
N GLY A 47 -9.34 -2.40 -13.55
CA GLY A 47 -10.07 -3.50 -12.90
C GLY A 47 -9.31 -4.17 -11.73
N PHE A 48 -8.15 -3.63 -11.36
CA PHE A 48 -7.34 -4.10 -10.23
C PHE A 48 -7.56 -3.25 -8.98
N ALA A 49 -7.58 -3.89 -7.81
CA ALA A 49 -7.61 -3.16 -6.54
C ALA A 49 -6.30 -2.41 -6.30
N LYS A 50 -6.39 -1.14 -5.87
CA LYS A 50 -5.21 -0.29 -5.62
C LYS A 50 -4.39 -0.83 -4.44
N LYS A 51 -3.08 -0.97 -4.63
CA LYS A 51 -2.16 -1.29 -3.54
C LYS A 51 -2.10 -0.09 -2.58
N PRO A 52 -2.36 -0.26 -1.28
CA PRO A 52 -2.16 0.82 -0.32
C PRO A 52 -0.68 1.19 -0.31
N VAL A 53 -0.39 2.49 -0.36
CA VAL A 53 0.98 2.99 -0.29
C VAL A 53 1.57 2.60 1.07
N ASP A 54 2.75 1.98 1.06
CA ASP A 54 3.43 1.54 2.28
C ASP A 54 4.16 2.73 2.94
N TRP A 55 3.43 3.60 3.64
CA TRP A 55 3.97 4.84 4.24
C TRP A 55 5.13 4.55 5.21
N LYS A 56 5.08 3.41 5.91
CA LYS A 56 6.15 2.97 6.82
C LYS A 56 7.48 2.76 6.08
N ALA A 57 7.43 2.19 4.88
CA ALA A 57 8.63 1.96 4.08
C ALA A 57 9.25 3.30 3.64
N TYR A 58 8.42 4.25 3.20
CA TYR A 58 8.88 5.59 2.85
C TYR A 58 9.54 6.32 4.02
N ILE A 59 8.92 6.30 5.20
CA ILE A 59 9.49 6.93 6.40
C ILE A 59 10.85 6.31 6.73
N LEU A 60 10.95 4.98 6.72
CA LEU A 60 12.20 4.30 7.01
C LEU A 60 13.30 4.61 5.98
N SER A 61 12.95 4.67 4.69
CA SER A 61 13.87 5.06 3.62
C SER A 61 14.36 6.49 3.81
N VAL A 62 13.48 7.44 4.11
CA VAL A 62 13.84 8.85 4.37
C VAL A 62 14.74 8.95 5.60
N LEU A 63 14.42 8.22 6.68
CA LEU A 63 15.22 8.19 7.89
C LEU A 63 16.64 7.65 7.63
N SER A 64 16.73 6.58 6.84
CA SER A 64 18.02 5.98 6.47
C SER A 64 18.85 6.92 5.61
N LEU A 65 18.24 7.59 4.62
CA LEU A 65 18.92 8.58 3.80
C LEU A 65 19.39 9.79 4.62
N ALA A 66 18.54 10.30 5.51
CA ALA A 66 18.87 11.41 6.39
C ALA A 66 19.99 11.05 7.36
N GLY A 67 19.93 9.87 7.98
CA GLY A 67 20.98 9.37 8.86
C GLY A 67 22.32 9.19 8.12
N LEU A 68 22.29 8.63 6.90
CA LEU A 68 23.48 8.51 6.07
C LEU A 68 24.04 9.87 5.67
N GLY A 69 23.19 10.81 5.26
CA GLY A 69 23.59 12.18 4.89
C GLY A 69 24.22 12.93 6.07
N LEU A 70 23.62 12.82 7.27
CA LEU A 70 24.19 13.39 8.50
C LEU A 70 25.50 12.72 8.89
N TYR A 71 25.61 11.40 8.71
CA TYR A 71 26.84 10.66 9.01
C TYR A 71 27.99 11.07 8.09
N ILE A 72 27.73 11.15 6.77
CA ILE A 72 28.70 11.65 5.80
C ILE A 72 29.03 13.12 6.12
N TRP A 73 28.04 13.95 6.42
CA TRP A 73 28.29 15.34 6.80
C TRP A 73 29.20 15.43 8.03
N TRP A 74 28.94 14.62 9.04
CA TRP A 74 29.73 14.57 10.27
C TRP A 74 31.17 14.10 10.01
N LEU A 75 31.35 13.12 9.13
CA LEU A 75 32.69 12.62 8.75
C LEU A 75 33.50 13.65 7.94
N PHE A 76 32.86 14.38 7.02
CA PHE A 76 33.58 15.27 6.11
C PHE A 76 33.69 16.72 6.61
N PHE A 77 32.67 17.22 7.31
CA PHE A 77 32.60 18.63 7.72
C PHE A 77 32.91 18.88 9.20
N LYS A 78 32.95 17.86 10.08
CA LYS A 78 33.35 18.09 11.48
C LYS A 78 34.86 18.32 11.65
N ASP A 79 35.67 17.85 10.70
CA ASP A 79 37.13 18.02 10.71
C ASP A 79 37.62 19.10 9.72
N SER A 80 36.74 20.02 9.33
CA SER A 80 37.15 21.30 8.70
C SER A 80 37.21 22.38 9.78
N PRO A 81 38.29 22.50 10.57
CA PRO A 81 38.54 23.74 11.29
C PRO A 81 38.61 24.85 10.26
N SER A 82 37.62 25.74 10.26
CA SER A 82 37.76 27.05 9.65
C SER A 82 39.02 27.72 10.22
N PRO A 83 39.92 28.29 9.40
CA PRO A 83 40.98 29.16 9.91
C PRO A 83 40.40 30.39 10.61
#